data_AF-A0A0C2H2Y1-F1
#
_entry.id   AF-A0A0C2H2Y1-F1
#
_cell.length_a   1.000
_cell.length_b   1.000
_cell.length_c   1.000
_cell.angle_alpha   90.00
_cell.angle_beta   90.00
_cell.angle_gamma   90.00
#
_symmetry.space_group_name_H-M   'P 1'
#
loop_
_entity.id
_entity.type
_entity.pdbx_description
1 polymer ?
#
loop_
_entity_poly.entity_id
_entity_poly.type
_entity_poly.pdbx_seq_one_letter_code
_entity_poly.pdbx_strand_id
1 'polypeptide(L)'
;MIRLLGVPDKNVSNTPTISTEEPLGQGQMAKFTLSPAVVANPEATRVLYQILEQLIRIMAGIPSVNPVLEALFHKAFLFPKIEQRTEAIRIIKKILSDRRRLNDIVCSCVRSRSLSLWRMLVVCIAECAQPQYEIAIEATRACGSMVGVFAVLVRTDVVLLFNQ
;
A
#
# COMPACT_ATOMS: atom_id res chain seq x y z
N MET A 1 0.98 -34.76 -20.04
CA MET A 1 -0.14 -34.42 -20.95
C MET A 1 -1.19 -33.67 -20.12
N ILE A 2 -1.36 -32.37 -20.40
CA ILE A 2 -2.14 -31.42 -19.60
C ILE A 2 -3.63 -31.72 -19.79
N ARG A 3 -4.34 -32.05 -18.70
CA ARG A 3 -5.81 -32.09 -18.68
C ARG A 3 -6.32 -30.65 -18.50
N LEU A 4 -6.46 -29.99 -19.63
CA LEU A 4 -7.01 -28.66 -19.82
C LEU A 4 -8.55 -28.76 -19.82
N LEU A 5 -9.20 -27.89 -19.04
CA LEU A 5 -10.65 -27.62 -18.97
C LEU A 5 -11.51 -28.69 -18.27
N GLY A 6 -11.80 -28.42 -16.98
CA GLY A 6 -12.89 -29.06 -16.25
C GLY A 6 -14.24 -28.60 -16.82
N VAL A 7 -15.04 -29.58 -17.23
CA VAL A 7 -16.44 -29.44 -17.65
C VAL A 7 -17.30 -29.12 -16.41
N PRO A 8 -18.20 -28.13 -16.43
CA PRO A 8 -19.10 -27.89 -15.32
C PRO A 8 -20.34 -28.78 -15.41
N ASP A 9 -20.69 -29.45 -14.31
CA ASP A 9 -21.93 -30.20 -14.14
C ASP A 9 -23.14 -29.24 -14.18
N LYS A 10 -24.13 -29.57 -15.01
CA LYS A 10 -25.41 -28.86 -15.11
C LYS A 10 -26.43 -29.48 -14.17
N ASN A 11 -26.88 -28.73 -13.14
CA ASN A 11 -28.22 -28.89 -12.58
C ASN A 11 -28.79 -27.56 -12.04
N VAL A 12 -29.53 -26.85 -12.91
CA VAL A 12 -30.89 -26.21 -12.77
C VAL A 12 -31.36 -25.95 -11.32
N SER A 13 -31.91 -24.80 -10.84
CA SER A 13 -32.70 -23.64 -11.36
C SER A 13 -32.80 -22.58 -10.23
N ASN A 14 -32.73 -21.25 -10.44
CA ASN A 14 -33.82 -20.37 -10.92
C ASN A 14 -33.28 -18.95 -11.23
N THR A 15 -33.75 -18.41 -12.36
CA THR A 15 -33.45 -17.13 -13.05
C THR A 15 -34.23 -15.92 -12.47
N PRO A 16 -33.93 -14.62 -12.81
CA PRO A 16 -33.94 -14.04 -14.16
C PRO A 16 -32.66 -13.24 -14.53
N THR A 17 -31.97 -13.60 -15.62
CA THR A 17 -31.94 -12.94 -16.95
C THR A 17 -31.56 -11.46 -16.97
N ILE A 18 -30.33 -11.17 -17.41
CA ILE A 18 -30.03 -10.56 -18.72
C ILE A 18 -28.65 -11.04 -19.14
N SER A 19 -28.63 -11.77 -20.26
CA SER A 19 -27.44 -12.07 -21.04
C SER A 19 -27.41 -11.06 -22.18
N THR A 20 -26.36 -10.27 -22.26
CA THR A 20 -25.88 -9.71 -23.53
C THR A 20 -24.38 -9.79 -23.47
N GLU A 21 -23.80 -10.37 -24.51
CA GLU A 21 -22.37 -10.62 -24.61
C GLU A 21 -21.59 -9.31 -24.47
N GLU A 22 -20.83 -9.18 -23.38
CA GLU A 22 -19.83 -8.13 -23.26
C GLU A 22 -18.45 -8.75 -23.45
N PRO A 23 -17.61 -8.18 -24.33
CA PRO A 23 -16.29 -8.71 -24.59
C PRO A 23 -15.47 -8.66 -23.29
N LEU A 24 -14.76 -9.75 -22.99
CA LEU A 24 -13.70 -9.77 -21.99
C LEU A 24 -12.63 -8.76 -22.40
N GLY A 25 -12.76 -7.51 -21.93
CA GLY A 25 -11.89 -6.42 -22.33
C GLY A 25 -12.11 -5.12 -21.54
N GLN A 26 -10.98 -4.52 -21.18
CA GLN A 26 -10.74 -3.08 -20.98
C GLN A 26 -11.31 -2.33 -19.76
N GLY A 27 -12.13 -2.93 -18.89
CA GLY A 27 -12.61 -2.15 -17.75
C GLY A 27 -13.55 -2.81 -16.78
N GLN A 28 -13.54 -4.15 -16.60
CA GLN A 28 -14.21 -4.75 -15.45
C GLN A 28 -13.56 -4.16 -14.21
N MET A 29 -14.22 -3.17 -13.61
CA MET A 29 -13.81 -2.40 -12.43
C MET A 29 -12.90 -3.27 -11.61
N ALA A 30 -11.58 -3.02 -11.71
CA ALA A 30 -10.61 -3.82 -11.01
C ALA A 30 -10.93 -3.63 -9.53
N LYS A 31 -11.80 -4.50 -9.00
CA LYS A 31 -12.06 -4.62 -7.60
C LYS A 31 -10.72 -5.06 -7.12
N PHE A 32 -9.92 -4.09 -6.67
CA PHE A 32 -8.63 -4.30 -6.04
C PHE A 32 -8.91 -4.91 -4.66
N THR A 33 -9.63 -6.02 -4.67
CA THR A 33 -9.56 -7.06 -3.68
C THR A 33 -8.36 -7.85 -4.11
N LEU A 34 -7.32 -7.86 -3.29
CA LEU A 34 -6.24 -8.81 -3.42
C LEU A 34 -6.89 -10.19 -3.58
N SER A 35 -6.67 -10.83 -4.73
CA SER A 35 -7.26 -12.15 -4.98
C SER A 35 -6.91 -13.05 -3.79
N PRO A 36 -7.87 -13.81 -3.21
CA PRO A 36 -7.58 -14.71 -2.10
C PRO A 36 -6.39 -15.63 -2.38
N ALA A 37 -6.17 -16.01 -3.65
CA ALA A 37 -5.03 -16.80 -4.09
C ALA A 37 -3.67 -16.08 -3.93
N VAL A 38 -3.64 -14.76 -4.13
CA VAL A 38 -2.42 -13.95 -3.93
C VAL A 38 -2.14 -13.78 -2.44
N VAL A 39 -3.17 -13.50 -1.64
CA VAL A 39 -3.02 -13.31 -0.19
C VAL A 39 -2.61 -14.60 0.53
N ALA A 40 -3.15 -15.75 0.09
CA ALA A 40 -2.80 -17.05 0.65
C ALA A 40 -1.38 -17.50 0.27
N ASN A 41 -0.76 -16.88 -0.74
CA ASN A 41 0.60 -17.20 -1.17
C ASN A 41 1.57 -16.08 -0.72
N PRO A 42 2.44 -16.34 0.28
CA PRO A 42 3.40 -15.36 0.78
C PRO A 42 4.35 -14.82 -0.29
N GLU A 43 4.76 -15.65 -1.26
CA GLU A 43 5.66 -15.23 -2.34
C GLU A 43 4.96 -14.28 -3.31
N ALA A 44 3.72 -14.61 -3.72
CA ALA A 44 2.92 -13.75 -4.59
C ALA A 44 2.63 -12.39 -3.93
N THR A 45 2.31 -12.41 -2.63
CA THR A 45 2.15 -11.18 -1.83
C THR A 45 3.44 -10.38 -1.79
N ARG A 46 4.59 -11.01 -1.52
CA ARG A 46 5.88 -10.33 -1.51
C ARG A 46 6.20 -9.68 -2.86
N VAL A 47 6.00 -10.38 -3.97
CA VAL A 47 6.24 -9.84 -5.33
C VAL A 47 5.33 -8.66 -5.61
N LEU A 48 4.05 -8.73 -5.24
CA LEU A 48 3.12 -7.61 -5.38
C LEU A 48 3.60 -6.37 -4.62
N TYR A 49 4.06 -6.55 -3.38
CA TYR A 49 4.59 -5.45 -2.57
C TYR A 49 5.94 -4.93 -3.11
N GLN A 50 6.76 -5.76 -3.75
CA GLN A 50 7.95 -5.29 -4.47
C GLN A 50 7.59 -4.40 -5.67
N ILE A 51 6.58 -4.79 -6.45
CA ILE A 51 6.07 -3.97 -7.56
C ILE A 51 5.53 -2.65 -7.03
N LEU A 52 4.69 -2.70 -5.99
CA LEU A 52 4.19 -1.52 -5.29
C LEU A 52 5.32 -0.60 -4.84
N GLU A 53 6.38 -1.16 -4.24
CA GLU A 53 7.56 -0.39 -3.83
C GLU A 53 8.19 0.38 -5.00
N GLN A 54 8.32 -0.25 -6.17
CA GLN A 54 8.85 0.42 -7.36
C GLN A 54 7.90 1.52 -7.87
N LEU A 55 6.60 1.26 -7.89
CA LEU A 55 5.59 2.23 -8.30
C LEU A 55 5.64 3.49 -7.43
N ILE A 56 5.68 3.32 -6.11
CA ILE A 56 5.79 4.45 -5.16
C ILE A 56 7.05 5.27 -5.46
N ARG A 57 8.19 4.61 -5.68
CA ARG A 57 9.46 5.31 -5.98
C ARG A 57 9.38 6.16 -7.25
N ILE A 58 8.70 5.68 -8.29
CA ILE A 58 8.59 6.39 -9.57
C ILE A 58 7.54 7.53 -9.49
N MET A 59 6.42 7.28 -8.81
CA MET A 59 5.28 8.20 -8.79
C MET A 59 5.39 9.33 -7.76
N ALA A 60 6.08 9.12 -6.62
CA ALA A 60 6.11 10.10 -5.53
C ALA A 60 6.68 11.46 -5.93
N GLY A 61 7.55 11.54 -6.94
CA GLY A 61 8.09 12.80 -7.45
C GLY A 61 7.20 13.52 -8.48
N ILE A 62 6.13 12.88 -8.96
CA ILE A 62 5.34 13.36 -10.11
C ILE A 62 4.00 13.92 -9.62
N PRO A 63 3.78 15.26 -9.65
CA PRO A 63 2.59 15.87 -9.05
C PRO A 63 1.26 15.40 -9.68
N SER A 64 1.24 15.19 -10.99
CA SER A 64 0.03 14.85 -11.75
C SER A 64 -0.55 13.48 -11.40
N VAL A 65 0.25 12.58 -10.82
CA VAL A 65 -0.18 11.22 -10.45
C VAL A 65 -0.45 11.07 -8.96
N ASN A 66 -0.43 12.14 -8.17
CA ASN A 66 -0.76 12.09 -6.74
C ASN A 66 -2.11 11.43 -6.43
N PRO A 67 -3.21 11.71 -7.17
CA PRO A 67 -4.48 11.00 -6.94
C PRO A 67 -4.38 9.48 -7.13
N VAL A 68 -3.55 9.03 -8.08
CA VAL A 68 -3.27 7.60 -8.31
C VAL A 68 -2.45 7.01 -7.17
N LEU A 69 -1.44 7.75 -6.70
CA LEU A 69 -0.62 7.35 -5.56
C LEU A 69 -1.44 7.24 -4.28
N GLU A 70 -2.39 8.16 -4.05
CA GLU A 70 -3.32 8.10 -2.93
C GLU A 70 -4.21 6.86 -2.99
N ALA A 71 -4.82 6.60 -4.15
CA ALA A 71 -5.63 5.40 -4.35
C ALA A 71 -4.82 4.12 -4.13
N LEU A 72 -3.56 4.10 -4.56
CA LEU A 72 -2.63 2.99 -4.36
C LEU A 72 -2.29 2.78 -2.88
N PHE A 73 -1.99 3.84 -2.13
CA PHE A 73 -1.73 3.79 -0.70
C PHE A 73 -2.94 3.24 0.05
N HIS A 74 -4.13 3.75 -0.26
CA HIS A 74 -5.37 3.28 0.36
C HIS A 74 -5.56 1.78 0.12
N LYS A 75 -5.40 1.34 -1.13
CA LYS A 75 -5.57 -0.05 -1.55
C LYS A 75 -4.50 -1.00 -1.00
N ALA A 76 -3.27 -0.53 -0.82
CA ALA A 76 -2.17 -1.36 -0.36
C ALA A 76 -2.00 -1.38 1.17
N PHE A 77 -2.33 -0.29 1.86
CA PHE A 77 -2.04 -0.11 3.28
C PHE A 77 -3.30 -0.16 4.15
N LEU A 78 -4.45 0.30 3.66
CA LEU A 78 -5.67 0.41 4.46
C LEU A 78 -6.74 -0.61 4.08
N PHE A 79 -6.79 -1.04 2.81
CA PHE A 79 -7.78 -2.00 2.35
C PHE A 79 -7.58 -3.44 2.87
N PRO A 80 -6.34 -3.99 2.96
CA PRO A 80 -6.14 -5.33 3.51
C PRO A 80 -6.52 -5.38 5.00
N LYS A 81 -6.96 -6.55 5.49
CA LYS A 81 -7.16 -6.76 6.93
C LYS A 81 -5.84 -6.60 7.68
N ILE A 82 -5.88 -6.22 8.96
CA ILE A 82 -4.68 -5.89 9.75
C ILE A 82 -3.67 -7.04 9.75
N GLU A 83 -4.14 -8.29 9.82
CA GLU A 83 -3.31 -9.50 9.84
C GLU A 83 -2.53 -9.72 8.53
N GLN A 84 -2.95 -9.06 7.45
CA GLN A 84 -2.35 -9.19 6.11
C GLN A 84 -1.41 -8.03 5.77
N ARG A 85 -1.24 -7.05 6.67
CA ARG A 85 -0.47 -5.82 6.41
C ARG A 85 1.04 -5.96 6.67
N THR A 86 1.55 -7.18 6.84
CA THR A 86 2.98 -7.42 7.15
C THR A 86 3.92 -6.81 6.10
N GLU A 87 3.66 -7.03 4.81
CA GLU A 87 4.47 -6.41 3.75
C GLU A 87 4.24 -4.90 3.62
N ALA A 88 3.03 -4.41 3.94
CA ALA A 88 2.74 -2.98 4.00
C ALA A 88 3.63 -2.29 5.05
N ILE A 89 3.65 -2.79 6.28
CA ILE A 89 4.50 -2.26 7.35
C ILE A 89 5.98 -2.29 6.97
N ARG A 90 6.45 -3.34 6.28
CA ARG A 90 7.84 -3.39 5.80
C ARG A 90 8.13 -2.28 4.79
N ILE A 91 7.28 -2.04 3.80
CA ILE A 91 7.45 -0.93 2.85
C ILE A 91 7.41 0.41 3.57
N ILE A 92 6.43 0.62 4.44
CA ILE A 92 6.27 1.87 5.19
C ILE A 92 7.54 2.16 5.98
N LYS A 93 8.07 1.17 6.70
CA LYS A 93 9.34 1.29 7.42
C LYS A 93 10.50 1.65 6.49
N LYS A 94 10.61 1.04 5.30
CA LYS A 94 11.65 1.38 4.31
C LYS A 94 11.52 2.81 3.81
N ILE A 95 10.30 3.29 3.53
CA ILE A 95 10.04 4.69 3.14
C ILE A 95 10.51 5.62 4.26
N LEU A 96 10.13 5.33 5.50
CA LEU A 96 10.45 6.16 6.66
C LEU A 96 11.94 6.13 7.02
N SER A 97 12.65 5.05 6.71
CA SER A 97 14.08 4.91 7.01
C SER A 97 14.98 5.49 5.90
N ASP A 98 14.44 5.79 4.72
CA ASP A 98 15.15 6.37 3.59
C ASP A 98 14.81 7.86 3.46
N ARG A 99 15.80 8.72 3.70
CA ARG A 99 15.65 10.19 3.64
C ARG A 99 15.12 10.69 2.29
N ARG A 100 15.53 10.08 1.17
CA ARG A 100 15.10 10.52 -0.16
C ARG A 100 13.64 10.17 -0.39
N ARG A 101 13.26 8.93 -0.09
CA ARG A 101 11.87 8.45 -0.24
C ARG A 101 10.92 9.19 0.68
N LEU A 102 11.32 9.47 1.92
CA LEU A 102 10.54 10.30 2.83
C LEU A 102 10.34 11.70 2.27
N ASN A 103 11.42 12.32 1.76
CA ASN A 103 11.36 13.65 1.18
C ASN A 103 10.37 13.69 0.00
N ASP A 104 10.38 12.70 -0.89
CA ASP A 104 9.42 12.63 -1.99
C ASP A 104 7.96 12.64 -1.50
N ILE A 105 7.65 11.87 -0.45
CA ILE A 105 6.30 11.85 0.15
C ILE A 105 5.95 13.20 0.79
N VAL A 106 6.88 13.80 1.54
CA VAL A 106 6.67 15.11 2.18
C VAL A 106 6.48 16.21 1.14
N CYS A 107 7.33 16.26 0.11
CA CYS A 107 7.20 17.18 -1.01
C CYS A 107 5.86 17.01 -1.72
N SER A 108 5.41 15.77 -1.93
CA SER A 108 4.09 15.54 -2.53
C SER A 108 2.97 16.06 -1.65
N CYS A 109 3.04 15.89 -0.33
CA CYS A 109 2.05 16.43 0.61
C CYS A 109 2.01 17.96 0.61
N VAL A 110 3.18 18.61 0.60
CA VAL A 110 3.30 20.08 0.57
C VAL A 110 2.74 20.63 -0.75
N ARG A 111 3.09 20.00 -1.87
CA ARG A 111 2.68 20.44 -3.21
C ARG A 111 1.18 20.23 -3.46
N SER A 112 0.63 19.10 -3.02
CA SER A 112 -0.81 18.81 -3.12
C SER A 112 -1.65 19.56 -2.08
N ARG A 113 -1.00 20.21 -1.09
CA ARG A 113 -1.64 20.81 0.10
C ARG A 113 -2.54 19.80 0.84
N SER A 114 -2.15 18.52 0.81
CA SER A 114 -2.90 17.41 1.38
C SER A 114 -1.97 16.48 2.14
N LEU A 115 -2.34 16.13 3.37
CA LEU A 115 -1.61 15.16 4.19
C LEU A 115 -2.14 13.73 4.02
N SER A 116 -2.91 13.45 2.97
CA SER A 116 -3.53 12.14 2.69
C SER A 116 -2.52 10.99 2.72
N LEU A 117 -1.43 11.10 1.95
CA LEU A 117 -0.38 10.10 1.87
C LEU A 117 0.24 9.85 3.24
N TRP A 118 0.63 10.93 3.93
CA TRP A 118 1.19 10.87 5.27
C TRP A 118 0.23 10.22 6.27
N ARG A 119 -1.04 10.64 6.26
CA ARG A 119 -2.09 10.12 7.13
C ARG A 119 -2.28 8.62 6.94
N MET A 120 -2.31 8.13 5.71
CA MET A 120 -2.49 6.70 5.45
C MET A 120 -1.32 5.86 5.98
N LEU A 121 -0.08 6.36 5.89
CA LEU A 121 1.08 5.70 6.50
C LEU A 121 0.92 5.62 8.02
N VAL A 122 0.60 6.74 8.67
CA VAL A 122 0.44 6.80 10.14
C VAL A 122 -0.71 5.93 10.61
N VAL A 123 -1.87 5.98 9.95
CA VAL A 123 -3.04 5.16 10.29
C VAL A 123 -2.72 3.68 10.16
N CYS A 124 -2.08 3.27 9.06
CA CYS A 124 -1.69 1.87 8.87
C CYS A 124 -0.79 1.37 10.00
N ILE A 125 0.22 2.16 10.39
CA ILE A 125 1.11 1.81 11.50
C ILE A 125 0.33 1.75 12.83
N ALA A 126 -0.48 2.76 13.12
CA ALA A 126 -1.20 2.85 14.40
C ALA A 126 -2.21 1.71 14.59
N GLU A 127 -2.95 1.34 13.55
CA GLU A 127 -3.87 0.20 13.59
C GLU A 127 -3.12 -1.14 13.76
N CYS A 128 -1.96 -1.29 13.11
CA CYS A 128 -1.15 -2.51 13.24
C CYS A 128 -0.43 -2.60 14.58
N ALA A 129 -0.18 -1.49 15.27
CA ALA A 129 0.52 -1.45 16.56
C ALA A 129 -0.36 -1.88 17.76
N GLN A 130 -1.63 -2.22 17.52
CA GLN A 130 -2.52 -2.65 18.59
C GLN A 130 -2.12 -4.04 19.13
N PRO A 131 -2.09 -4.26 20.46
CA PRO A 131 -1.47 -5.45 21.08
C PRO A 131 -2.08 -6.79 20.68
N GLN A 132 -3.31 -6.81 20.19
CA GLN A 132 -4.02 -8.05 19.81
C GLN A 132 -3.50 -8.68 18.51
N TYR A 133 -2.64 -7.99 17.76
CA TYR A 133 -2.12 -8.48 16.48
C TYR A 133 -0.64 -8.84 16.60
N GLU A 134 -0.23 -9.97 16.00
CA GLU A 134 1.17 -10.40 15.99
C GLU A 134 2.11 -9.39 15.31
N ILE A 135 1.60 -8.62 14.33
CA ILE A 135 2.32 -7.57 13.62
C ILE A 135 2.66 -6.34 14.48
N ALA A 136 2.14 -6.25 15.71
CA ALA A 136 2.28 -5.07 16.57
C ALA A 136 3.74 -4.72 16.89
N ILE A 137 4.62 -5.71 17.02
CA ILE A 137 6.05 -5.49 17.28
C ILE A 137 6.70 -4.79 16.08
N GLU A 138 6.48 -5.30 14.86
CA GLU A 138 6.97 -4.71 13.62
C GLU A 138 6.43 -3.29 13.41
N ALA A 139 5.15 -3.07 13.67
CA ALA A 139 4.52 -1.76 13.57
C ALA A 139 5.12 -0.76 14.58
N THR A 140 5.32 -1.18 15.83
CA THR A 140 5.97 -0.37 16.86
C THR A 140 7.40 0.01 16.47
N ARG A 141 8.16 -0.92 15.86
CA ARG A 141 9.49 -0.63 15.31
C ARG A 141 9.44 0.36 14.14
N ALA A 142 8.39 0.32 13.32
CA ALA A 142 8.15 1.29 12.26
C ALA A 142 7.84 2.68 12.84
N CYS A 143 7.05 2.79 13.92
CA CYS A 143 6.85 4.04 14.67
C CYS A 143 8.20 4.64 15.10
N GLY A 144 9.10 3.83 15.67
CA GLY A 144 10.42 4.31 16.09
C GLY A 144 11.25 4.87 14.93
N SER A 145 11.14 4.26 13.74
CA SER A 145 11.82 4.75 12.53
C SER A 145 11.27 6.11 12.09
N MET A 146 9.96 6.31 12.19
CA MET A 146 9.31 7.60 11.91
C MET A 146 9.81 8.71 12.84
N VAL A 147 9.77 8.47 14.15
CA VAL A 147 10.20 9.45 15.17
C VAL A 147 11.69 9.75 15.05
N GLY A 148 12.51 8.74 14.78
CA GLY A 148 13.96 8.90 14.59
C GLY A 148 14.29 9.88 13.45
N VAL A 149 13.56 9.81 12.33
CA VAL A 149 13.82 10.72 11.22
C VAL A 149 13.35 12.15 11.51
N PHE A 150 12.21 12.34 12.18
CA PHE A 150 11.82 13.67 12.64
C PHE A 150 12.83 14.28 13.61
N ALA A 151 13.36 13.49 14.55
CA ALA A 151 14.39 13.95 15.47
C ALA A 151 15.68 14.38 14.74
N VAL A 152 16.08 13.64 13.69
CA VAL A 152 17.23 14.01 12.85
C VAL A 152 16.95 15.24 12.01
N LEU A 153 15.76 15.37 11.42
CA LEU A 153 15.38 16.55 10.63
C LEU A 153 15.42 17.82 11.50
N VAL A 154 14.75 17.80 12.66
CA VAL A 154 14.75 18.92 13.62
C VAL A 154 16.18 19.26 14.07
N ARG A 155 17.02 18.25 14.33
CA ARG A 155 18.43 18.50 14.70
C ARG A 155 19.24 19.13 13.55
N THR A 156 18.96 18.76 12.30
CA THR A 156 19.67 19.30 11.14
C THR A 156 19.26 20.75 10.86
N ASP A 157 17.97 21.06 10.97
CA ASP A 157 17.46 22.43 10.80
C ASP A 157 17.95 23.37 11.92
N VAL A 158 18.07 22.89 13.16
CA VAL A 158 18.69 23.65 14.26
C VAL A 158 20.19 23.91 13.99
N VAL A 159 20.93 22.92 13.49
CA VAL A 159 22.36 23.10 13.19
C VAL A 159 22.59 24.07 12.02
N LEU A 160 21.67 24.13 11.05
CA LEU A 160 21.73 25.12 9.95
C LEU A 160 21.36 26.53 10.41
N LEU A 161 20.48 26.68 11.40
CA LEU A 161 20.10 27.98 11.98
C LEU A 161 21.15 28.57 12.94
N PHE A 162 22.03 27.75 13.52
CA PHE A 162 23.11 28.20 14.44
C PHE A 162 24.48 28.38 13.76
N ASN A 163 24.61 28.08 12.46
CA ASN A 163 25.82 28.26 11.66
C ASN A 163 25.68 29.36 10.58
N GLN A 164 24.72 30.27 10.76
CA GLN A 164 24.53 31.47 9.95
C GLN A 164 24.61 32.70 10.86
#